data_AF-A0A8K0PAE3-F1
#
_entry.id   AF-A0A8K0PAE3-F1
#
_cell.length_a   1.000
_cell.length_b   1.000
_cell.length_c   1.000
_cell.angle_alpha   90.00
_cell.angle_beta   90.00
_cell.angle_gamma   90.00
#
_symmetry.space_group_name_H-M   'P 1'
#
loop_
_entity.id
_entity.type
_entity.pdbx_description
1 polymer ?
#
loop_
_entity_poly.entity_id
_entity_poly.type
_entity_poly.pdbx_seq_one_letter_code
_entity_poly.pdbx_strand_id
1 'polypeptide(L)'
;MNEELVLHWLNVVWGRHLGVLLHHRGLLVQHAFKVHLTENAKRRIAEMHIDLVIIPEGMTLQLQVKEYNEWLLDHEYTQSGKFRKPSITLLGKWIKTTWDKISAKSIVHGFKKCCISNSMDRSEDSVLWDEDIDGDDPNATSRDEEIGEKGE
;
A
#
# COMPACT_ATOMS: atom_id res chain seq x y z
N MET A 1 9.19 -3.49 12.75
CA MET A 1 9.95 -2.26 12.45
C MET A 1 9.96 -1.39 13.70
N ASN A 2 11.09 -0.79 14.06
CA ASN A 2 11.23 0.16 15.18
C ASN A 2 11.52 1.57 14.64
N GLU A 3 11.56 2.57 15.50
CA GLU A 3 11.81 3.97 15.10
C GLU A 3 13.14 4.14 14.36
N GLU A 4 14.22 3.52 14.85
CA GLU A 4 15.55 3.57 14.22
C GLU A 4 15.50 3.09 12.76
N LEU A 5 14.82 1.96 12.49
CA LEU A 5 14.65 1.44 11.14
C LEU A 5 13.77 2.35 10.27
N VAL A 6 12.77 3.02 10.82
CA VAL A 6 11.98 4.02 10.08
C VAL A 6 12.86 5.20 9.68
N LEU A 7 13.64 5.75 10.61
CA LEU A 7 14.56 6.86 10.33
C LEU A 7 15.61 6.45 9.31
N HIS A 8 16.16 5.25 9.42
CA HIS A 8 17.08 4.71 8.44
C HIS A 8 16.44 4.61 7.05
N TRP A 9 15.25 4.02 6.95
CA TRP A 9 14.49 3.90 5.71
C TRP A 9 14.20 5.27 5.08
N LEU A 10 13.77 6.25 5.89
CA LEU A 10 13.55 7.63 5.43
C LEU A 10 14.82 8.21 4.81
N ASN A 11 15.99 7.98 5.42
CA ASN A 11 17.25 8.51 4.91
C ASN A 11 17.75 7.80 3.63
N VAL A 12 17.68 6.47 3.59
CA VAL A 12 18.34 5.69 2.53
C VAL A 12 17.43 5.38 1.34
N VAL A 13 16.12 5.30 1.56
CA VAL A 13 15.14 5.04 0.51
C VAL A 13 14.52 6.34 0.06
N TRP A 14 13.85 7.04 0.97
CA TRP A 14 13.05 8.21 0.60
C TRP A 14 13.90 9.45 0.32
N GLY A 15 14.92 9.71 1.15
CA GLY A 15 15.81 10.87 1.02
C GLY A 15 16.65 10.88 -0.25
N ARG A 16 16.71 9.74 -0.97
CA ARG A 16 17.38 9.63 -2.28
C ARG A 16 16.44 9.86 -3.45
N HIS A 17 15.14 10.07 -3.20
CA HIS A 17 14.18 10.36 -4.24
C HIS A 17 14.50 11.72 -4.89
N LEU A 18 14.42 11.79 -6.22
CA LEU A 18 14.82 12.97 -6.97
C LEU A 18 14.07 14.23 -6.52
N GLY A 19 12.80 14.10 -6.17
CA GLY A 19 12.02 15.21 -5.61
C GLY A 19 12.63 15.80 -4.33
N VAL A 20 13.13 14.96 -3.42
CA VAL A 20 13.78 15.42 -2.19
C VAL A 20 15.12 16.08 -2.50
N LEU A 21 15.91 15.49 -3.40
CA LEU A 21 17.21 16.05 -3.83
C LEU A 21 17.08 17.40 -4.54
N LEU A 22 15.95 17.62 -5.23
CA LEU A 22 15.62 18.88 -5.90
C LEU A 22 14.81 19.84 -5.02
N HIS A 23 14.63 19.55 -3.73
CA HIS A 23 13.86 20.36 -2.78
C HIS A 23 12.40 20.62 -3.23
N HIS A 24 11.80 19.69 -3.97
CA HIS A 24 10.38 19.73 -4.27
C HIS A 24 9.57 19.25 -3.06
N ARG A 25 8.41 19.87 -2.86
CA ARG A 25 7.45 19.40 -1.86
C ARG A 25 6.93 18.02 -2.25
N GLY A 26 7.00 17.07 -1.33
CA GLY A 26 6.57 15.69 -1.54
C GLY A 26 5.37 15.32 -0.68
N LEU A 27 4.73 14.20 -1.03
CA LEU A 27 3.66 13.59 -0.24
C LEU A 27 4.09 12.16 0.13
N LEU A 28 3.99 11.80 1.42
CA LEU A 28 4.26 10.46 1.90
C LEU A 28 2.99 9.91 2.57
N VAL A 29 2.38 8.91 1.94
CA VAL A 29 1.17 8.24 2.43
C VAL A 29 1.58 6.97 3.16
N GLN A 30 1.25 6.84 4.45
CA GLN A 30 1.59 5.68 5.28
C GLN A 30 0.42 5.24 6.15
N HIS A 31 0.41 3.98 6.55
CA HIS A 31 -0.54 3.49 7.53
C HIS A 31 -0.25 4.05 8.94
N ALA A 32 -1.28 4.15 9.79
CA ALA A 32 -1.25 4.67 11.16
C ALA A 32 -0.41 3.88 12.19
N PHE A 33 0.58 3.10 11.75
CA PHE A 33 1.42 2.34 12.66
C PHE A 33 2.27 3.27 13.54
N LYS A 34 2.25 3.04 14.86
CA LYS A 34 2.77 3.98 15.88
C LYS A 34 4.21 4.47 15.63
N VAL A 35 5.07 3.63 15.07
CA VAL A 35 6.47 3.97 14.79
C VAL A 35 6.66 5.00 13.66
N HIS A 36 5.67 5.15 12.77
CA HIS A 36 5.67 6.21 11.74
C HIS A 36 5.25 7.58 12.31
N LEU A 37 4.61 7.57 13.48
CA LEU A 37 4.01 8.75 14.11
C LEU A 37 4.86 9.30 15.27
N THR A 38 6.09 8.80 15.46
CA THR A 38 6.98 9.35 16.48
C THR A 38 7.42 10.77 16.11
N GLU A 39 7.76 11.58 17.10
CA GLU A 39 8.18 12.95 16.88
C GLU A 39 9.48 13.05 16.07
N ASN A 40 10.39 12.07 16.20
CA ASN A 40 11.59 12.04 15.37
C ASN A 40 11.26 11.74 13.90
N ALA A 41 10.35 10.79 13.64
CA ALA A 41 9.93 10.46 12.28
C ALA A 41 9.25 11.67 11.62
N LYS A 42 8.29 12.31 12.30
CA LYS A 42 7.60 13.51 11.80
C LYS A 42 8.56 14.66 11.52
N ARG A 43 9.46 14.95 12.46
CA ARG A 43 10.50 15.98 12.27
C ARG A 43 11.36 15.69 11.04
N ARG A 44 11.81 14.44 10.89
CA ARG A 44 12.66 14.05 9.76
C ARG A 44 11.93 14.19 8.42
N ILE A 45 10.65 13.84 8.37
CA ILE A 45 9.79 14.00 7.19
C ILE A 45 9.61 15.49 6.86
N ALA A 46 9.38 16.34 7.85
CA ALA A 46 9.25 17.78 7.67
C ALA A 46 10.53 18.44 7.14
N GLU A 47 11.70 18.03 7.64
CA GLU A 47 13.02 18.48 7.15
C GLU A 47 13.27 18.14 5.66
N MET A 48 12.58 17.12 5.13
CA MET A 48 12.64 16.75 3.72
C MET A 48 11.59 17.47 2.86
N HIS A 49 10.83 18.43 3.40
CA HIS A 49 9.71 19.11 2.74
C HIS A 49 8.59 18.15 2.28
N ILE A 50 8.27 17.16 3.11
CA ILE A 50 7.23 16.17 2.79
C ILE A 50 6.02 16.37 3.69
N ASP A 51 4.83 16.30 3.12
CA ASP A 51 3.59 16.18 3.87
C ASP A 51 3.30 14.70 4.18
N LEU A 52 3.06 14.40 5.45
CA LEU A 52 2.67 13.07 5.90
C LEU A 52 1.15 12.91 5.86
N VAL A 53 0.66 11.92 5.11
CA VAL A 53 -0.75 11.52 5.08
C VAL A 53 -0.89 10.14 5.70
N ILE A 54 -1.85 9.99 6.61
CA ILE A 54 -2.05 8.76 7.36
C ILE A 54 -3.33 8.06 6.90
N ILE A 55 -3.18 6.81 6.47
CA ILE A 55 -4.29 5.89 6.19
C ILE A 55 -4.80 5.34 7.53
N PRO A 56 -6.10 5.52 7.85
CA PRO A 56 -6.70 5.01 9.07
C PRO A 56 -6.50 3.50 9.26
N GLU A 57 -6.55 3.08 10.52
CA GLU A 57 -6.46 1.66 10.87
C GLU A 57 -7.66 0.86 10.31
N GLY A 58 -7.42 -0.36 9.84
CA GLY A 58 -8.43 -1.20 9.19
C GLY A 58 -8.50 -1.09 7.65
N MET A 59 -7.84 -0.11 7.04
CA MET A 59 -7.81 0.08 5.58
C MET A 59 -6.59 -0.57 4.88
N THR A 60 -5.74 -1.28 5.63
CA THR A 60 -4.44 -1.80 5.13
C THR A 60 -4.52 -3.17 4.48
N LEU A 61 -5.67 -3.86 4.57
CA LEU A 61 -5.87 -5.22 4.06
C LEU A 61 -5.79 -5.32 2.52
N GLN A 62 -5.87 -4.21 1.79
CA GLN A 62 -5.88 -4.18 0.32
C GLN A 62 -4.48 -4.22 -0.34
N LEU A 63 -3.39 -4.23 0.44
CA LEU A 63 -2.01 -4.15 -0.10
C LEU A 63 -1.21 -5.47 -0.01
N GLN A 64 -1.88 -6.61 0.15
CA GLN A 64 -1.20 -7.91 0.25
C GLN A 64 -0.87 -8.49 -1.13
N VAL A 65 0.31 -9.10 -1.26
CA VAL A 65 0.77 -9.73 -2.50
C VAL A 65 -0.08 -10.97 -2.80
N LYS A 66 -0.70 -11.02 -3.99
CA LYS A 66 -1.56 -12.14 -4.42
C LYS A 66 -0.85 -13.49 -4.31
N GLU A 67 0.39 -13.57 -4.78
CA GLU A 67 1.19 -14.80 -4.71
C GLU A 67 1.45 -15.26 -3.27
N TYR A 68 1.52 -14.34 -2.30
CA TYR A 68 1.63 -14.69 -0.88
C TYR A 68 0.32 -15.23 -0.32
N ASN A 69 -0.82 -14.71 -0.77
CA ASN A 69 -2.15 -15.16 -0.34
C ASN A 69 -2.52 -16.51 -0.96
N GLU A 70 -2.18 -16.75 -2.22
CA GLU A 70 -2.33 -18.07 -2.86
C GLU A 70 -1.47 -19.11 -2.16
N TRP A 71 -0.22 -18.75 -1.85
CA TRP A 71 0.62 -19.56 -0.99
C TRP A 71 -0.03 -19.76 0.39
N LEU A 72 -0.68 -18.72 0.95
CA LEU A 72 -1.48 -18.77 2.19
C LEU A 72 -2.57 -19.85 2.23
N LEU A 73 -2.98 -20.36 1.08
CA LEU A 73 -4.06 -21.34 0.99
C LEU A 73 -3.56 -22.77 0.78
N ASP A 74 -2.38 -22.95 0.17
CA ASP A 74 -1.91 -24.26 -0.32
C ASP A 74 -0.75 -24.89 0.47
N HIS A 75 -0.14 -24.14 1.37
CA HIS A 75 1.08 -24.63 2.02
C HIS A 75 0.93 -25.70 3.09
N GLU A 76 2.01 -26.47 3.16
CA GLU A 76 2.21 -27.61 4.02
C GLU A 76 2.60 -27.21 5.45
N TYR A 77 2.02 -27.91 6.41
CA TYR A 77 2.46 -27.89 7.79
C TYR A 77 3.72 -28.75 7.96
N THR A 78 4.67 -28.26 8.75
CA THR A 78 5.75 -29.12 9.25
C THR A 78 5.18 -30.26 10.10
N GLN A 79 5.94 -31.34 10.29
CA GLN A 79 5.56 -32.46 11.16
C GLN A 79 5.21 -32.03 12.61
N SER A 80 5.68 -30.85 13.05
CA SER A 80 5.34 -30.26 14.35
C SER A 80 4.10 -29.34 14.32
N GLY A 81 3.33 -29.32 13.23
CA GLY A 81 2.15 -28.46 13.07
C GLY A 81 2.48 -26.97 12.88
N LYS A 82 3.76 -26.61 12.75
CA LYS A 82 4.16 -25.22 12.47
C LYS A 82 4.13 -24.97 10.97
N PHE A 83 3.64 -23.79 10.63
CA PHE A 83 3.68 -23.24 9.30
C PHE A 83 5.11 -23.18 8.74
N ARG A 84 5.33 -23.76 7.56
CA ARG A 84 6.63 -23.66 6.89
C ARG A 84 6.71 -22.31 6.17
N LYS A 85 7.48 -21.36 6.72
CA LYS A 85 7.69 -20.05 6.07
C LYS A 85 8.37 -20.22 4.69
N PRO A 86 8.05 -19.37 3.70
CA PRO A 86 8.72 -19.44 2.41
C PRO A 86 10.17 -18.98 2.61
N SER A 87 11.08 -19.47 1.77
CA SER A 87 12.47 -18.99 1.81
C SER A 87 12.54 -17.52 1.39
N ILE A 88 13.52 -16.78 1.92
CA ILE A 88 13.72 -15.36 1.55
C ILE A 88 13.94 -15.22 0.04
N THR A 89 14.65 -16.16 -0.58
CA THR A 89 14.87 -16.19 -2.03
C THR A 89 13.56 -16.33 -2.81
N LEU A 90 12.66 -17.19 -2.36
CA LEU A 90 11.35 -17.37 -2.98
C LEU A 90 10.49 -16.12 -2.83
N LEU A 91 10.44 -15.54 -1.63
CA LEU A 91 9.72 -14.29 -1.39
C LEU A 91 10.27 -13.14 -2.23
N GLY A 92 11.60 -13.03 -2.34
CA GLY A 92 12.25 -12.03 -3.20
C GLY A 92 11.90 -12.22 -4.68
N LYS A 93 11.80 -13.46 -5.15
CA LYS A 93 11.36 -13.77 -6.52
C LYS A 93 9.91 -13.34 -6.75
N TRP A 94 9.01 -13.60 -5.80
CA TRP A 94 7.61 -13.14 -5.88
C TRP A 94 7.54 -11.62 -5.94
N ILE A 95 8.14 -10.94 -4.96
CA ILE A 95 8.20 -9.46 -4.92
C ILE A 95 8.68 -8.91 -6.26
N LYS A 96 9.82 -9.40 -6.77
CA LYS A 96 10.35 -8.96 -8.07
C LYS A 96 9.36 -9.19 -9.21
N THR A 97 8.82 -10.41 -9.31
CA THR A 97 7.91 -10.79 -10.40
C THR A 97 6.62 -9.96 -10.36
N THR A 98 6.08 -9.70 -9.17
CA THR A 98 4.89 -8.86 -8.99
C THR A 98 5.20 -7.42 -9.37
N TRP A 99 6.31 -6.83 -8.89
CA TRP A 99 6.71 -5.47 -9.24
C TRP A 99 6.96 -5.30 -10.75
N ASP A 100 7.56 -6.28 -11.42
CA ASP A 100 7.82 -6.25 -12.87
C ASP A 100 6.52 -6.26 -13.70
N LYS A 101 5.40 -6.75 -13.15
CA LYS A 101 4.08 -6.74 -13.81
C LYS A 101 3.35 -5.40 -13.68
N ILE A 102 3.70 -4.57 -12.69
CA ILE A 102 2.99 -3.32 -12.42
C ILE A 102 3.36 -2.29 -13.47
N SER A 103 2.38 -1.86 -14.27
CA SER A 103 2.59 -0.83 -15.27
C SER A 103 2.59 0.59 -14.64
N ALA A 104 3.33 1.52 -15.23
CA ALA A 104 3.29 2.92 -14.81
C ALA A 104 1.88 3.52 -14.91
N LYS A 105 1.09 3.08 -15.91
CA LYS A 105 -0.31 3.51 -16.10
C LYS A 105 -1.17 3.07 -14.91
N SER A 106 -0.97 1.85 -14.44
CA SER A 106 -1.72 1.27 -13.31
C SER A 106 -1.38 1.97 -11.99
N ILE A 107 -0.12 2.35 -11.80
CA ILE A 107 0.30 3.17 -10.65
C ILE A 107 -0.45 4.51 -10.68
N VAL A 108 -0.38 5.25 -11.78
CA VAL A 108 -1.05 6.56 -11.92
C VAL A 108 -2.56 6.42 -11.72
N HIS A 109 -3.17 5.39 -12.31
CA HIS A 109 -4.59 5.11 -12.17
C HIS A 109 -4.98 4.81 -10.71
N GLY A 110 -4.19 4.02 -9.98
CA GLY A 110 -4.40 3.75 -8.56
C GLY A 110 -4.36 5.02 -7.70
N PHE A 111 -3.37 5.89 -7.92
CA PHE A 111 -3.32 7.19 -7.23
C PHE A 111 -4.54 8.08 -7.53
N LYS A 112 -5.13 7.98 -8.73
CA LYS A 112 -6.36 8.69 -9.08
C LYS A 112 -7.61 8.05 -8.48
N LYS A 113 -7.70 6.72 -8.42
CA LYS A 113 -8.79 6.02 -7.72
C LYS A 113 -8.82 6.33 -6.22
N CYS A 114 -7.67 6.59 -5.62
CA CYS A 114 -7.58 7.01 -4.22
C CYS A 114 -7.81 8.52 -4.00
N CYS A 115 -8.19 9.29 -5.02
CA CYS A 115 -8.38 10.74 -4.93
C CYS A 115 -7.10 11.53 -4.53
N ILE A 116 -5.90 10.96 -4.74
CA ILE A 116 -4.64 11.56 -4.27
C ILE A 116 -4.06 12.52 -5.31
N SER A 117 -4.18 12.20 -6.59
CA SER A 117 -3.53 12.92 -7.70
C SER A 117 -4.50 13.52 -8.72
N ASN A 118 -5.79 13.53 -8.39
CA ASN A 118 -6.86 13.98 -9.27
C ASN A 118 -6.82 15.49 -9.44
N SER A 119 -7.29 15.95 -10.59
CA SER A 119 -7.57 17.37 -10.80
C SER A 119 -8.65 17.87 -9.82
N MET A 120 -8.43 19.07 -9.27
CA MET A 120 -9.37 19.72 -8.34
C MET A 120 -10.68 20.18 -9.00
N ASP A 121 -10.72 20.23 -10.33
CA ASP A 121 -11.88 20.66 -11.11
C ASP A 121 -12.91 19.53 -11.37
N ARG A 122 -12.68 18.34 -10.79
CA ARG A 122 -13.54 17.14 -10.93
C ARG A 122 -13.62 16.56 -12.34
N SER A 123 -12.76 16.99 -13.26
CA SER A 123 -12.71 16.43 -14.61
C SER A 123 -12.30 14.94 -14.65
N GLU A 124 -11.68 14.45 -13.58
CA GLU A 124 -11.16 13.08 -13.47
C GLU A 124 -11.96 12.20 -12.50
N ASP A 125 -13.11 12.65 -12.02
CA ASP A 125 -13.93 11.90 -11.05
C ASP A 125 -14.54 10.62 -11.64
N SER A 126 -14.61 10.52 -12.98
CA SER A 126 -15.09 9.31 -13.66
C SER A 126 -14.20 8.09 -13.38
N VAL A 127 -12.91 8.31 -13.09
CA VAL A 127 -11.91 7.26 -12.83
C VAL A 127 -12.27 6.41 -11.61
N LEU A 128 -13.08 6.93 -10.69
CA LEU A 128 -13.57 6.19 -9.53
C LEU A 128 -14.45 5.00 -9.93
N TRP A 129 -15.09 5.08 -11.09
CA TRP A 129 -16.01 4.08 -11.63
C TRP A 129 -15.40 3.20 -12.73
N ASP A 130 -14.17 3.49 -13.14
CA ASP A 130 -13.47 2.69 -14.14
C ASP A 130 -13.15 1.30 -13.57
N GLU A 131 -13.26 0.26 -14.39
CA GLU A 131 -12.79 -1.07 -14.03
C GLU A 131 -11.26 -1.09 -13.91
N ASP A 132 -10.74 -1.94 -13.01
CA ASP A 132 -9.29 -2.01 -12.78
C ASP A 132 -8.56 -2.40 -14.07
N ILE A 133 -7.60 -1.56 -14.48
CA ILE A 133 -6.88 -1.68 -15.76
C ILE A 133 -6.02 -2.96 -15.83
N ASP A 134 -5.74 -3.57 -14.67
CA ASP A 134 -4.93 -4.78 -14.55
C ASP A 134 -5.76 -5.96 -14.00
N GLY A 135 -6.65 -6.49 -14.83
CA GLY A 135 -7.05 -7.90 -14.82
C GLY A 135 -8.12 -8.29 -13.80
N ASP A 136 -9.30 -8.59 -14.34
CA ASP A 136 -10.35 -9.50 -13.86
C ASP A 136 -10.02 -10.20 -12.52
N ASP A 137 -10.45 -9.59 -11.41
CA ASP A 137 -10.57 -10.27 -10.12
C ASP A 137 -11.99 -10.86 -10.03
N PRO A 138 -12.17 -12.18 -10.26
CA PRO A 138 -13.48 -12.81 -10.18
C PRO A 138 -14.04 -12.88 -8.74
N ASN A 139 -13.32 -12.36 -7.73
CA ASN A 139 -13.71 -12.40 -6.33
C ASN A 139 -13.91 -11.00 -5.71
N ALA A 140 -14.05 -9.96 -6.52
CA ALA A 140 -14.61 -8.68 -6.08
C ALA A 140 -16.12 -8.87 -5.81
N THR A 141 -16.47 -9.62 -4.75
CA THR A 141 -17.85 -9.65 -4.26
C THR A 141 -18.19 -8.24 -3.79
N SER A 142 -19.15 -7.61 -4.48
CA SER A 142 -19.79 -6.40 -3.99
C SER A 142 -20.30 -6.67 -2.57
N ARG A 143 -19.76 -5.95 -1.60
CA ARG A 143 -20.34 -5.87 -0.26
C ARG A 143 -21.50 -4.89 -0.35
N ASP A 144 -22.60 -5.35 -0.93
CA ASP A 144 -23.89 -4.70 -0.72
C ASP A 144 -24.34 -5.08 0.69
N GLU A 145 -24.20 -4.14 1.63
CA GLU A 145 -24.76 -4.28 2.97
C GLU A 145 -26.29 -4.25 2.88
N GLU A 146 -26.93 -5.43 2.89
CA GLU A 146 -28.36 -5.53 3.18
C GLU A 146 -28.61 -5.07 4.62
N ILE A 147 -29.07 -3.82 4.78
CA ILE A 147 -29.67 -3.34 6.02
C ILE A 147 -31.05 -3.99 6.15
N GLY A 148 -31.12 -5.10 6.88
CA GLY A 148 -32.38 -5.69 7.32
C GLY A 148 -33.03 -4.80 8.38
N GLU A 149 -34.08 -4.07 8.00
CA GLU A 149 -35.07 -3.53 8.94
C GLU A 149 -35.73 -4.70 9.68
N LYS A 150 -35.50 -4.80 10.99
CA LYS A 150 -36.41 -5.52 11.89
C LYS A 150 -37.38 -4.50 12.48
N GLY A 151 -38.63 -4.59 12.03
CA GLY A 151 -39.76 -3.96 12.69
C GLY A 151 -40.00 -4.54 14.08
N GLU A 152 -40.49 -3.68 14.97
CA GLU A 152 -41.33 -4.05 16.11
C GLU A 152 -42.81 -3.91 15.73
#